data_AF-A0A2W6C5U1-F1
#
_entry.id   AF-A0A2W6C5U1-F1
#
_cell.length_a   1.000
_cell.length_b   1.000
_cell.length_c   1.000
_cell.angle_alpha   90.00
_cell.angle_beta   90.00
_cell.angle_gamma   90.00
#
_symmetry.space_group_name_H-M   'P 1'
#
loop_
_entity.id
_entity.type
_entity.pdbx_description
1 polymer ?
#
loop_
_entity_poly.entity_id
_entity_poly.type
_entity_poly.pdbx_seq_one_letter_code
_entity_poly.pdbx_strand_id
1 'polypeptide(L)'
;MTTEDEATYSYAEKAGAWDIGLDPSDSTTVSALNEAADHATGAFVDAFAEIGTLEYAEGTLTEIADDGRILSVRSEIPLVEQDGRFRPAPDAQPAVLTERAVLSSAILTYTVTVRQTDAENNSKTLTGGLFFYYDSGLSGLVGQPAASDGAFARVDVEVDPWLDTPIHGGKFLDNRTIAALNRPRLENALRRWETATGKPIDHQTSVPYPALVDRYGFRAGGEPDPP
;
A
#
# COMPACT_ATOMS: atom_id res chain seq x y z
N MET A 1 -40.31 23.37 -13.92
CA MET A 1 -39.84 22.58 -12.76
C MET A 1 -38.97 21.47 -13.30
N THR A 2 -37.69 21.76 -13.45
CA THR A 2 -36.66 20.78 -13.82
C THR A 2 -36.04 20.30 -12.52
N THR A 3 -36.19 19.01 -12.23
CA THR A 3 -35.45 18.31 -11.19
C THR A 3 -34.01 18.22 -11.68
N GLU A 4 -33.12 19.03 -11.10
CA GLU A 4 -31.69 18.79 -11.18
C GLU A 4 -31.40 17.53 -10.37
N ASP A 5 -31.12 16.44 -11.07
CA ASP A 5 -30.46 15.28 -10.49
C ASP A 5 -29.07 15.71 -10.02
N GLU A 6 -28.98 16.14 -8.76
CA GLU A 6 -27.69 16.23 -8.06
C GLU A 6 -27.13 14.81 -7.95
N ALA A 7 -26.22 14.48 -8.87
CA ALA A 7 -25.35 13.32 -8.75
C ALA A 7 -24.49 13.50 -7.49
N THR A 8 -25.01 13.03 -6.36
CA THR A 8 -24.25 12.80 -5.14
C THR A 8 -23.36 11.61 -5.42
N TYR A 9 -22.08 11.85 -5.72
CA TYR A 9 -21.09 10.79 -5.70
C TYR A 9 -21.05 10.27 -4.26
N SER A 10 -21.66 9.10 -4.06
CA SER A 10 -21.59 8.35 -2.82
C SER A 10 -20.12 8.10 -2.51
N TYR A 11 -19.71 8.48 -1.31
CA TYR A 11 -18.46 8.11 -0.64
C TYR A 11 -17.98 6.73 -1.13
N ALA A 12 -16.99 6.69 -2.02
CA ALA A 12 -16.37 5.43 -2.40
C ALA A 12 -15.40 5.10 -1.27
N GLU A 13 -15.73 4.11 -0.43
CA GLU A 13 -14.88 3.67 0.69
C GLU A 13 -13.45 3.27 0.26
N LYS A 14 -13.23 2.98 -1.04
CA LYS A 14 -11.90 2.77 -1.63
C LYS A 14 -11.84 3.35 -3.04
N ALA A 15 -10.87 4.24 -3.29
CA ALA A 15 -10.63 4.88 -4.59
C ALA A 15 -9.74 4.03 -5.53
N GLY A 16 -8.85 3.23 -4.95
CA GLY A 16 -8.12 2.20 -5.67
C GLY A 16 -7.33 1.27 -4.76
N ALA A 17 -7.00 0.10 -5.29
CA ALA A 17 -6.15 -0.92 -4.68
C ALA A 17 -5.23 -1.54 -5.73
N TRP A 18 -3.99 -1.85 -5.37
CA TRP A 18 -3.01 -2.54 -6.22
C TRP A 18 -2.28 -3.60 -5.40
N ASP A 19 -2.32 -4.85 -5.84
CA ASP A 19 -1.68 -5.97 -5.15
C ASP A 19 -0.51 -6.50 -6.00
N ILE A 20 0.54 -6.95 -5.33
CA ILE A 20 1.68 -7.66 -5.90
C ILE A 20 1.87 -8.95 -5.10
N GLY A 21 1.77 -10.09 -5.78
CA GLY A 21 2.29 -11.36 -5.26
C GLY A 21 3.80 -11.30 -5.07
N LEU A 22 4.26 -11.55 -3.85
CA LEU A 22 5.67 -11.71 -3.54
C LEU A 22 6.04 -13.18 -3.62
N ASP A 23 7.29 -13.49 -3.97
CA ASP A 23 7.72 -14.88 -3.94
C ASP A 23 7.63 -15.41 -2.51
N PRO A 24 7.07 -16.62 -2.30
CA PRO A 24 7.20 -17.27 -1.02
C PRO A 24 8.68 -17.41 -0.72
N SER A 25 9.07 -17.07 0.50
CA SER A 25 10.44 -17.34 0.93
C SER A 25 10.59 -18.85 1.04
N ASP A 26 11.27 -19.49 0.07
CA ASP A 26 11.72 -20.88 0.16
C ASP A 26 12.58 -21.13 1.42
N SER A 27 13.04 -20.04 2.04
CA SER A 27 13.79 -20.02 3.29
C SER A 27 12.86 -19.77 4.48
N THR A 28 12.76 -20.75 5.38
CA THR A 28 12.13 -20.60 6.70
C THR A 28 13.05 -19.92 7.71
N THR A 29 14.17 -19.35 7.26
CA THR A 29 15.13 -18.69 8.16
C THR A 29 14.63 -17.30 8.52
N VAL A 30 14.86 -16.92 9.78
CA VAL A 30 14.48 -15.60 10.30
C VAL A 30 15.14 -14.46 9.51
N SER A 31 16.38 -14.64 9.04
CA SER A 31 17.07 -13.62 8.22
C SER A 31 16.36 -13.39 6.89
N ALA A 32 16.06 -14.46 6.14
CA ALA A 32 15.44 -14.34 4.83
C ALA A 32 14.03 -13.75 4.91
N LEU A 33 13.25 -14.13 5.93
CA LEU A 33 11.91 -13.57 6.14
C LEU A 33 11.96 -12.07 6.50
N ASN A 34 12.91 -11.65 7.34
CA ASN A 34 13.12 -10.23 7.62
C ASN A 34 13.66 -9.47 6.41
N GLU A 35 14.54 -10.06 5.61
CA GLU A 35 15.01 -9.46 4.36
C GLU A 35 13.87 -9.27 3.35
N ALA A 36 12.93 -10.21 3.27
CA ALA A 36 11.74 -10.08 2.44
C ALA A 36 10.83 -8.92 2.91
N ALA A 37 10.60 -8.82 4.23
CA ALA A 37 9.82 -7.72 4.81
C ALA A 37 10.51 -6.36 4.62
N ASP A 38 11.82 -6.29 4.87
CA ASP A 38 12.65 -5.10 4.67
C ASP A 38 12.63 -4.65 3.21
N HIS A 39 12.77 -5.61 2.28
CA HIS A 39 12.70 -5.34 0.85
C HIS A 39 11.32 -4.82 0.43
N ALA A 40 10.23 -5.49 0.85
CA ALA A 40 8.88 -5.11 0.47
C ALA A 40 8.49 -3.72 1.00
N THR A 41 8.76 -3.47 2.28
CA THR A 41 8.45 -2.18 2.91
C THR A 41 9.33 -1.06 2.38
N GLY A 42 10.64 -1.29 2.22
CA GLY A 42 11.57 -0.32 1.66
C GLY A 42 11.24 0.04 0.21
N ALA A 43 10.94 -0.96 -0.63
CA ALA A 43 10.51 -0.76 -2.01
C ALA A 43 9.27 0.14 -2.11
N PHE A 44 8.32 -0.02 -1.18
CA PHE A 44 7.15 0.83 -1.10
C PHE A 44 7.50 2.27 -0.66
N VAL A 45 8.22 2.43 0.45
CA VAL A 45 8.62 3.76 0.96
C VAL A 45 9.34 4.56 -0.13
N ASP A 46 10.33 3.94 -0.79
CA ASP A 46 11.12 4.58 -1.83
C ASP A 46 10.26 4.98 -3.03
N ALA A 47 9.33 4.13 -3.45
CA ALA A 47 8.47 4.37 -4.60
C ALA A 47 7.45 5.49 -4.35
N PHE A 48 6.93 5.61 -3.12
CA PHE A 48 5.85 6.52 -2.77
C PHE A 48 6.30 7.79 -2.01
N ALA A 49 7.59 7.94 -1.70
CA ALA A 49 8.17 9.11 -1.03
C ALA A 49 7.84 10.46 -1.69
N GLU A 50 7.63 10.48 -3.01
CA GLU A 50 7.27 11.71 -3.74
C GLU A 50 5.78 12.06 -3.67
N ILE A 51 4.92 11.13 -3.22
CA ILE A 51 3.46 11.27 -3.22
C ILE A 51 2.93 11.65 -1.84
N GLY A 52 3.54 11.14 -0.78
CA GLY A 52 3.09 11.38 0.58
C GLY A 52 4.18 11.22 1.61
N THR A 53 3.80 11.48 2.85
CA THR A 53 4.64 11.31 4.03
C THR A 53 4.11 10.13 4.83
N LEU A 54 5.00 9.25 5.30
CA LEU A 54 4.66 8.23 6.28
C LEU A 54 4.25 8.91 7.59
N GLU A 55 3.04 8.65 8.06
CA GLU A 55 2.53 9.17 9.33
C GLU A 55 2.65 8.13 10.45
N TYR A 56 2.36 6.88 10.12
CA TYR A 56 2.25 5.81 11.10
C TYR A 56 2.58 4.47 10.47
N ALA A 57 3.22 3.60 11.25
CA ALA A 57 3.55 2.25 10.86
C ALA A 57 3.26 1.32 12.02
N GLU A 58 2.65 0.17 11.73
CA GLU A 58 2.48 -0.91 12.68
C GLU A 58 2.68 -2.25 12.01
N GLY A 59 2.84 -3.31 12.79
CA GLY A 59 2.99 -4.64 12.22
C GLY A 59 2.78 -5.77 13.20
N THR A 60 2.98 -6.97 12.68
CA THR A 60 2.95 -8.19 13.46
C THR A 60 4.35 -8.80 13.52
N LEU A 61 4.80 -9.13 14.72
CA LEU A 61 6.02 -9.88 14.96
C LEU A 61 5.69 -11.34 15.23
N THR A 62 6.33 -12.23 14.49
CA THR A 62 6.24 -13.67 14.69
C THR A 62 7.59 -14.20 15.16
N GLU A 63 7.63 -14.87 16.31
CA GLU A 63 8.84 -15.51 16.81
C GLU A 63 8.91 -16.97 16.35
N ILE A 64 10.08 -17.38 15.85
CA ILE A 64 10.30 -18.71 15.28
C ILE A 64 11.31 -19.48 16.16
N ALA A 65 10.96 -20.69 16.56
CA ALA A 65 11.84 -21.60 17.29
C ALA A 65 12.96 -22.15 16.39
N ASP A 66 13.99 -22.73 17.01
CA ASP A 66 15.07 -23.40 16.30
C ASP A 66 14.59 -24.61 15.47
N ASP A 67 13.42 -25.18 15.81
CA ASP A 67 12.77 -26.26 15.05
C ASP A 67 11.91 -25.75 13.88
N GLY A 68 11.91 -24.43 13.63
CA GLY A 68 11.18 -23.79 12.54
C GLY A 68 9.69 -23.57 12.82
N ARG A 69 9.21 -23.82 14.05
CA ARG A 69 7.80 -23.57 14.42
C ARG A 69 7.60 -22.20 15.04
N ILE A 70 6.39 -21.69 14.90
CA ILE A 70 5.98 -20.43 15.51
C ILE A 70 5.86 -20.60 17.02
N LEU A 71 6.58 -19.77 17.77
CA LEU A 71 6.55 -19.69 19.22
C LEU A 71 5.50 -18.70 19.72
N SER A 72 5.44 -17.54 19.10
CA SER A 72 4.54 -16.46 19.50
C SER A 72 4.23 -15.56 18.30
N VAL A 73 3.06 -14.93 18.34
CA VAL A 73 2.61 -13.93 17.37
C VAL A 73 2.13 -12.72 18.16
N ARG A 74 2.60 -11.53 17.80
CA ARG A 74 2.25 -10.25 18.44
C ARG A 74 1.87 -9.25 17.37
N SER A 75 0.63 -8.81 17.36
CA SER A 75 0.08 -7.85 16.37
C SER A 75 0.03 -6.44 16.93
N GLU A 76 -0.25 -5.46 16.06
CA GLU A 76 -0.45 -4.05 16.43
C GLU A 76 0.77 -3.44 17.13
N ILE A 77 1.98 -3.89 16.74
CA ILE A 77 3.23 -3.36 17.28
C ILE A 77 3.59 -2.09 16.50
N PRO A 78 3.71 -0.92 17.16
CA PRO A 78 4.17 0.29 16.50
C PRO A 78 5.57 0.08 15.93
N LEU A 79 5.78 0.53 14.70
CA LEU A 79 7.05 0.42 13.99
C LEU A 79 7.66 1.81 13.76
N VAL A 80 8.97 1.86 13.74
CA VAL A 80 9.78 3.01 13.35
C VAL A 80 10.79 2.59 12.31
N GLU A 81 11.12 3.49 11.38
CA GLU A 81 12.18 3.25 10.42
C GLU A 81 13.55 3.46 11.08
N GLN A 82 14.40 2.45 11.01
CA GLN A 82 15.78 2.43 11.49
C GLN A 82 16.67 1.91 10.37
N ASP A 83 17.60 2.74 9.90
CA ASP A 83 18.55 2.39 8.83
C ASP A 83 17.84 1.81 7.57
N GLY A 84 16.70 2.40 7.18
CA GLY A 84 15.91 1.99 6.01
C GLY A 84 15.04 0.75 6.24
N ARG A 85 14.82 0.35 7.50
CA ARG A 85 14.11 -0.88 7.87
C ARG A 85 13.09 -0.63 8.96
N PHE A 86 11.91 -1.24 8.87
CA PHE A 86 10.89 -1.07 9.90
C PHE A 86 11.15 -2.00 11.08
N ARG A 87 11.29 -1.44 12.27
CA ARG A 87 11.52 -2.16 13.52
C ARG A 87 10.54 -1.70 14.58
N PRO A 88 10.19 -2.55 15.56
CA PRO A 88 9.43 -2.14 16.73
C PRO A 88 9.98 -0.85 17.34
N ALA A 89 9.07 0.05 17.68
CA ALA A 89 9.42 1.27 18.39
C ALA A 89 10.13 0.91 19.71
N PRO A 90 11.14 1.67 20.15
CA PRO A 90 11.89 1.37 21.39
C PRO A 90 11.03 1.29 22.65
N ASP A 91 9.88 1.95 22.64
CA ASP A 91 8.88 1.99 23.70
C ASP A 91 7.72 0.99 23.49
N ALA A 92 7.67 0.31 22.35
CA ALA A 92 6.71 -0.77 22.13
C ALA A 92 7.05 -1.94 23.07
N GLN A 93 6.13 -2.26 23.98
CA GLN A 93 6.26 -3.46 24.80
C GLN A 93 5.80 -4.71 24.01
N PRO A 94 6.55 -5.82 24.08
CA PRO A 94 7.84 -5.99 24.75
C PRO A 94 9.02 -5.53 23.87
N ALA A 95 9.95 -4.76 24.45
CA ALA A 95 11.12 -4.16 23.79
C ALA A 95 12.19 -5.17 23.26
N VAL A 96 11.91 -6.47 23.26
CA VAL A 96 12.88 -7.50 22.88
C VAL A 96 12.49 -8.10 21.54
N LEU A 97 13.09 -7.57 20.47
CA LEU A 97 13.35 -8.38 19.29
C LEU A 97 14.33 -9.46 19.73
N THR A 98 13.83 -10.68 19.90
CA THR A 98 14.72 -11.84 19.91
C THR A 98 15.33 -11.97 18.51
N GLU A 99 16.52 -12.56 18.37
CA GLU A 99 17.09 -12.93 17.05
C GLU A 99 16.19 -13.90 16.24
N ARG A 100 15.04 -14.27 16.82
CA ARG A 100 14.03 -15.18 16.33
C ARG A 100 12.78 -14.47 15.81
N ALA A 101 12.68 -13.16 16.02
CA ALA A 101 11.52 -12.38 15.61
C ALA A 101 11.61 -12.00 14.14
N VAL A 102 10.49 -12.19 13.44
CA VAL A 102 10.29 -11.80 12.04
C VAL A 102 9.15 -10.80 11.99
N LEU A 103 9.30 -9.75 11.18
CA LEU A 103 8.17 -8.90 10.79
C LEU A 103 7.30 -9.68 9.80
N SER A 104 6.21 -10.29 10.28
CA SER A 104 5.34 -11.15 9.48
C SER A 104 4.24 -10.40 8.75
N SER A 105 3.88 -9.21 9.23
CA SER A 105 3.03 -8.28 8.49
C SER A 105 3.34 -6.84 8.87
N ALA A 106 3.04 -5.89 7.98
CA ALA A 106 3.17 -4.46 8.24
C ALA A 106 2.04 -3.67 7.59
N ILE A 107 1.60 -2.61 8.26
CA ILE A 107 0.67 -1.61 7.75
C ILE A 107 1.38 -0.27 7.84
N LEU A 108 1.52 0.42 6.70
CA LEU A 108 2.10 1.75 6.63
C LEU A 108 1.03 2.74 6.17
N THR A 109 0.76 3.74 6.98
CA THR A 109 -0.22 4.79 6.70
C THR A 109 0.51 6.05 6.23
N TYR A 110 0.17 6.48 5.03
CA TYR A 110 0.70 7.66 4.37
C TYR A 110 -0.36 8.74 4.24
N THR A 111 0.05 9.98 4.53
CA THR A 111 -0.70 11.16 4.11
C THR A 111 -0.19 11.60 2.74
N VAL A 112 -1.03 11.42 1.72
CA VAL A 112 -0.78 11.91 0.37
C VAL A 112 -1.05 13.40 0.33
N THR A 113 -0.09 14.19 -0.13
CA THR A 113 -0.22 15.65 -0.24
C THR A 113 -0.25 16.09 -1.70
N VAL A 114 -1.35 16.72 -2.10
CA VAL A 114 -1.54 17.26 -3.44
C VAL A 114 -1.62 18.78 -3.38
N ARG A 115 -0.73 19.46 -4.10
CA ARG A 115 -0.85 20.90 -4.35
C ARG A 115 -1.75 21.12 -5.55
N GLN A 116 -2.80 21.88 -5.35
CA GLN A 116 -3.74 22.29 -6.39
C GLN A 116 -3.69 23.80 -6.55
N THR A 117 -3.98 24.28 -7.74
CA THR A 117 -4.11 25.70 -8.02
C THR A 117 -5.55 25.95 -8.48
N ASP A 118 -6.29 26.79 -7.77
CA ASP A 118 -7.68 27.11 -8.14
C ASP A 118 -7.76 28.00 -9.40
N ALA A 119 -8.98 28.27 -9.86
CA ALA A 119 -9.22 29.13 -11.03
C ALA A 119 -8.72 30.58 -10.86
N GLU A 120 -8.33 30.97 -9.65
CA GLU A 120 -7.79 32.29 -9.29
C GLU A 120 -6.28 32.24 -9.01
N ASN A 121 -5.63 31.13 -9.35
CA ASN A 121 -4.21 30.87 -9.14
C ASN A 121 -3.78 30.76 -7.66
N ASN A 122 -4.71 30.49 -6.75
CA ASN A 122 -4.38 30.22 -5.35
C ASN A 122 -4.00 28.75 -5.16
N SER A 123 -2.88 28.52 -4.47
CA SER A 123 -2.45 27.16 -4.15
C SER A 123 -3.15 26.62 -2.91
N LYS A 124 -3.76 25.43 -3.01
CA LYS A 124 -4.33 24.66 -1.89
C LYS A 124 -3.62 23.32 -1.75
N THR A 125 -3.61 22.82 -0.52
CA THR A 125 -3.09 21.49 -0.20
C THR A 125 -4.26 20.59 0.17
N LEU A 126 -4.41 19.48 -0.53
CA LEU A 126 -5.34 18.41 -0.16
C LEU A 126 -4.55 17.21 0.38
N THR A 127 -5.16 16.55 1.35
CA THR A 127 -4.60 15.39 2.04
C THR A 127 -5.54 14.20 1.89
N GLY A 128 -5.00 13.03 1.56
CA GLY A 128 -5.74 11.77 1.51
C GLY A 128 -4.94 10.64 2.11
N GLY A 129 -5.62 9.53 2.43
CA GLY A 129 -5.02 8.34 3.03
C GLY A 129 -4.56 7.34 1.97
N LEU A 130 -3.30 6.93 2.06
CA LEU A 130 -2.74 5.80 1.32
C LEU A 130 -2.21 4.79 2.31
N PHE A 131 -2.55 3.52 2.12
CA PHE A 131 -2.23 2.44 3.05
C PHE A 131 -1.47 1.37 2.31
N PHE A 132 -0.32 0.99 2.83
CA PHE A 132 0.41 -0.17 2.37
C PHE A 132 0.27 -1.30 3.36
N TYR A 133 0.01 -2.49 2.84
CA TYR A 133 -0.08 -3.74 3.58
C TYR A 133 0.98 -4.68 3.06
N TYR A 134 1.77 -5.24 3.95
CA TYR A 134 2.65 -6.37 3.68
C TYR A 134 2.19 -7.56 4.53
N ASP A 135 2.13 -8.74 3.92
CA ASP A 135 1.91 -10.00 4.60
C ASP A 135 2.91 -11.04 4.09
N SER A 136 3.63 -11.66 5.01
CA SER A 136 4.58 -12.73 4.72
C SER A 136 3.91 -14.06 4.36
N GLY A 137 2.59 -14.20 4.54
CA GLY A 137 1.87 -15.45 4.35
C GLY A 137 2.18 -16.51 5.43
N LEU A 138 2.82 -16.12 6.54
CA LEU A 138 3.05 -17.00 7.68
C LEU A 138 1.75 -17.29 8.41
N SER A 139 1.62 -18.49 8.98
CA SER A 139 0.50 -18.82 9.85
C SER A 139 0.45 -17.89 11.07
N GLY A 140 -0.73 -17.44 11.47
CA GLY A 140 -0.95 -16.75 12.75
C GLY A 140 -0.99 -17.70 13.96
N LEU A 141 -0.77 -19.00 13.79
CA LEU A 141 -0.99 -20.02 14.81
C LEU A 141 0.31 -20.53 15.44
N VAL A 142 0.39 -20.42 16.77
CA VAL A 142 1.50 -20.99 17.56
C VAL A 142 1.59 -22.50 17.39
N GLY A 143 2.82 -23.00 17.22
CA GLY A 143 3.14 -24.42 17.03
C GLY A 143 3.10 -24.89 15.58
N GLN A 144 2.57 -24.09 14.65
CA GLN A 144 2.63 -24.39 13.22
C GLN A 144 4.02 -24.13 12.65
N PRO A 145 4.40 -24.81 11.54
CA PRO A 145 5.61 -24.45 10.80
C PRO A 145 5.57 -22.99 10.32
N ALA A 146 6.70 -22.31 10.38
CA ALA A 146 6.89 -20.99 9.78
C ALA A 146 7.13 -21.12 8.26
N ALA A 147 6.11 -21.56 7.54
CA ALA A 147 6.10 -21.64 6.08
C ALA A 147 5.28 -20.47 5.51
N SER A 148 5.82 -19.84 4.46
CA SER A 148 5.16 -18.76 3.71
C SER A 148 4.44 -19.39 2.53
N ASP A 149 3.11 -19.36 2.54
CA ASP A 149 2.28 -20.01 1.49
C ASP A 149 1.71 -19.01 0.47
N GLY A 150 2.09 -17.73 0.55
CA GLY A 150 1.58 -16.68 -0.33
C GLY A 150 1.84 -15.29 0.21
N ALA A 151 3.11 -14.89 0.26
CA ALA A 151 3.45 -13.53 0.63
C ALA A 151 2.87 -12.53 -0.40
N PHE A 152 2.36 -11.40 0.07
CA PHE A 152 1.84 -10.36 -0.81
C PHE A 152 2.11 -8.97 -0.23
N ALA A 153 2.03 -7.98 -1.11
CA ALA A 153 1.99 -6.59 -0.71
C ALA A 153 0.87 -5.86 -1.47
N ARG A 154 0.21 -4.92 -0.81
CA ARG A 154 -0.98 -4.22 -1.31
C ARG A 154 -0.90 -2.75 -0.98
N VAL A 155 -1.29 -1.91 -1.93
CA VAL A 155 -1.47 -0.47 -1.72
C VAL A 155 -2.94 -0.13 -1.91
N ASP A 156 -3.59 0.42 -0.89
CA ASP A 156 -4.95 0.98 -0.93
C ASP A 156 -4.92 2.51 -0.86
N VAL A 157 -5.90 3.14 -1.51
CA VAL A 157 -6.21 4.57 -1.36
C VAL A 157 -7.67 4.69 -0.91
N GLU A 158 -7.90 5.21 0.29
CA GLU A 158 -9.25 5.34 0.87
C GLU A 158 -9.93 6.66 0.50
N VAL A 159 -9.27 7.78 0.81
CA VAL A 159 -9.73 9.12 0.42
C VAL A 159 -8.89 9.52 -0.78
N ASP A 160 -9.54 9.73 -1.92
CA ASP A 160 -8.87 10.20 -3.12
C ASP A 160 -8.66 11.73 -3.03
N PRO A 161 -7.48 12.25 -2.63
CA PRO A 161 -7.25 13.68 -2.66
C PRO A 161 -7.24 14.22 -4.10
N TRP A 162 -7.32 13.34 -5.09
CA TRP A 162 -7.41 13.62 -6.52
C TRP A 162 -8.88 13.72 -7.01
N LEU A 163 -9.88 13.42 -6.17
CA LEU A 163 -11.32 13.60 -6.46
C LEU A 163 -12.08 14.41 -5.39
N ASP A 164 -11.71 14.32 -4.12
CA ASP A 164 -12.40 14.99 -3.02
C ASP A 164 -11.87 16.40 -2.80
N THR A 165 -12.31 17.34 -3.65
CA THR A 165 -12.15 18.77 -3.37
C THR A 165 -13.32 19.25 -2.51
N PRO A 166 -13.09 19.86 -1.32
CA PRO A 166 -14.16 20.51 -0.58
C PRO A 166 -14.77 21.65 -1.41
N ILE A 167 -16.11 21.65 -1.52
CA ILE A 167 -16.92 22.69 -2.16
C ILE A 167 -16.70 24.02 -1.47
N HIS A 168 -15.81 24.88 -1.96
CA HIS A 168 -15.65 26.24 -1.45
C HIS A 168 -15.60 27.27 -2.58
N GLY A 169 -16.66 28.09 -2.67
CA GLY A 169 -16.69 29.28 -3.52
C GLY A 169 -17.39 29.14 -4.88
N GLY A 170 -18.09 28.03 -5.14
CA GLY A 170 -18.93 27.89 -6.34
C GLY A 170 -18.18 27.75 -7.67
N LYS A 171 -16.86 27.53 -7.65
CA LYS A 171 -16.05 27.27 -8.84
C LYS A 171 -15.53 25.85 -8.79
N PHE A 172 -16.13 24.97 -9.58
CA PHE A 172 -15.68 23.60 -9.78
C PHE A 172 -14.28 23.61 -10.42
N LEU A 173 -13.29 23.02 -9.76
CA LEU A 173 -12.25 22.31 -10.51
C LEU A 173 -12.86 20.97 -10.87
N ASP A 174 -12.91 20.65 -12.16
CA ASP A 174 -13.38 19.34 -12.61
C ASP A 174 -12.43 18.27 -12.04
N ASN A 175 -13.00 17.32 -11.28
CA ASN A 175 -12.29 16.16 -10.73
C ASN A 175 -11.44 15.45 -11.80
N ARG A 176 -11.86 15.47 -13.08
CA ARG A 176 -11.06 14.93 -14.19
C ARG A 176 -9.74 15.67 -14.40
N THR A 177 -9.72 16.98 -14.23
CA THR A 177 -8.53 17.82 -14.36
C THR A 177 -7.55 17.55 -13.23
N ILE A 178 -8.07 17.40 -12.00
CA ILE A 178 -7.27 17.06 -10.82
C ILE A 178 -6.67 15.65 -10.97
N ALA A 179 -7.50 14.68 -11.36
CA ALA A 179 -7.08 13.32 -11.66
C ALA A 179 -6.02 13.31 -12.77
N ALA A 180 -6.15 14.11 -13.83
CA ALA A 180 -5.17 14.19 -14.92
C ALA A 180 -3.80 14.75 -14.47
N LEU A 181 -3.79 15.67 -13.50
CA LEU A 181 -2.55 16.26 -12.97
C LEU A 181 -1.79 15.28 -12.06
N ASN A 182 -2.49 14.48 -11.28
CA ASN A 182 -1.89 13.63 -10.25
C ASN A 182 -1.69 12.18 -10.68
N ARG A 183 -2.46 11.70 -11.66
CA ARG A 183 -2.30 10.37 -12.25
C ARG A 183 -0.86 10.06 -12.64
N PRO A 184 -0.09 10.92 -13.34
CA PRO A 184 1.29 10.62 -13.70
C PRO A 184 2.20 10.36 -12.49
N ARG A 185 1.93 10.98 -11.34
CA ARG A 185 2.71 10.78 -10.11
C ARG A 185 2.43 9.39 -9.52
N LEU A 186 1.15 9.05 -9.37
CA LEU A 186 0.72 7.72 -8.92
C LEU A 186 1.22 6.62 -9.86
N GLU A 187 1.08 6.84 -11.17
CA GLU A 187 1.63 5.99 -12.24
C GLU A 187 3.13 5.73 -12.06
N ASN A 188 3.91 6.79 -11.84
CA ASN A 188 5.34 6.67 -11.66
C ASN A 188 5.70 5.91 -10.37
N ALA A 189 4.99 6.15 -9.26
CA ALA A 189 5.21 5.43 -8.02
C ALA A 189 4.89 3.93 -8.15
N LEU A 190 3.75 3.58 -8.73
CA LEU A 190 3.39 2.17 -8.96
C LEU A 190 4.44 1.46 -9.82
N ARG A 191 4.92 2.11 -10.88
CA ARG A 191 5.99 1.55 -11.74
C ARG A 191 7.31 1.37 -10.99
N ARG A 192 7.69 2.35 -10.17
CA ARG A 192 8.89 2.25 -9.33
C ARG A 192 8.75 1.10 -8.34
N TRP A 193 7.56 0.91 -7.79
CA TRP A 193 7.26 -0.18 -6.86
C TRP A 193 7.33 -1.56 -7.53
N GLU A 194 6.74 -1.75 -8.72
CA GLU A 194 6.92 -2.98 -9.51
C GLU A 194 8.40 -3.26 -9.84
N THR A 195 9.12 -2.22 -10.25
CA THR A 195 10.54 -2.34 -10.58
C THR A 195 11.37 -2.73 -9.36
N ALA A 196 11.08 -2.14 -8.20
CA ALA A 196 11.78 -2.41 -6.95
C ALA A 196 11.47 -3.81 -6.41
N THR A 197 10.21 -4.25 -6.48
CA THR A 197 9.81 -5.60 -6.05
C THR A 197 10.20 -6.68 -7.05
N GLY A 198 10.44 -6.32 -8.31
CA GLY A 198 10.71 -7.27 -9.40
C GLY A 198 9.49 -8.10 -9.81
N LYS A 199 8.29 -7.68 -9.38
CA LYS A 199 7.02 -8.39 -9.57
C LYS A 199 5.99 -7.46 -10.19
N PRO A 200 5.14 -7.99 -11.10
CA PRO A 200 4.05 -7.21 -11.65
C PRO A 200 2.93 -7.04 -10.62
N ILE A 201 2.17 -5.96 -10.74
CA ILE A 201 0.87 -5.83 -10.07
C ILE A 201 -0.08 -6.87 -10.67
N ASP A 202 -0.65 -7.75 -9.84
CA ASP A 202 -1.50 -8.87 -10.28
C ASP A 202 -2.99 -8.62 -10.06
N HIS A 203 -3.34 -7.75 -9.12
CA HIS A 203 -4.69 -7.26 -8.90
C HIS A 203 -4.73 -5.73 -8.84
N GLN A 204 -5.74 -5.15 -9.48
CA GLN A 204 -5.97 -3.71 -9.46
C GLN A 204 -7.46 -3.39 -9.43
N THR A 205 -7.83 -2.46 -8.57
CA THR A 205 -9.10 -1.74 -8.64
C THR A 205 -8.81 -0.24 -8.66
N SER A 206 -9.45 0.54 -9.53
CA SER A 206 -9.33 1.99 -9.49
C SER A 206 -10.52 2.66 -10.16
N VAL A 207 -11.27 3.44 -9.40
CA VAL A 207 -12.58 3.97 -9.82
C VAL A 207 -12.55 5.48 -10.13
N PRO A 208 -11.36 6.07 -10.36
CA PRO A 208 -11.30 7.08 -11.42
C PRO A 208 -10.20 6.89 -12.47
N TYR A 209 -9.36 5.86 -12.37
CA TYR A 209 -8.23 5.67 -13.28
C TYR A 209 -8.31 4.38 -14.13
N PRO A 210 -9.40 4.15 -14.88
CA PRO A 210 -9.55 2.92 -15.67
C PRO A 210 -8.44 2.76 -16.73
N ALA A 211 -7.88 3.86 -17.24
CA ALA A 211 -6.77 3.82 -18.21
C ALA A 211 -5.43 3.32 -17.62
N LEU A 212 -5.28 3.23 -16.28
CA LEU A 212 -4.14 2.53 -15.68
C LEU A 212 -4.18 1.04 -16.04
N VAL A 213 -5.36 0.44 -16.06
CA VAL A 213 -5.58 -0.96 -16.46
C VAL A 213 -5.04 -1.18 -17.88
N ASP A 214 -5.34 -0.25 -18.80
CA ASP A 214 -4.95 -0.36 -20.21
C ASP A 214 -3.47 -0.05 -20.47
N ARG A 215 -2.86 0.89 -19.73
CA ARG A 215 -1.52 1.42 -20.03
C ARG A 215 -0.38 0.58 -19.45
N TYR A 216 -0.62 -0.17 -18.37
CA TYR A 216 0.36 -1.08 -17.77
C TYR A 216 0.29 -2.52 -18.33
N GLY A 217 -0.58 -2.77 -19.31
CA GLY A 217 -0.54 -4.00 -20.11
C GLY A 217 -1.20 -5.23 -19.46
N PHE A 218 -2.04 -5.04 -18.44
CA PHE A 218 -2.77 -6.12 -17.78
C PHE A 218 -4.02 -6.47 -18.59
N ARG A 219 -3.88 -7.36 -19.57
CA ARG A 219 -5.06 -8.01 -20.16
C ARG A 219 -5.74 -8.82 -19.06
N ALA A 220 -7.03 -8.58 -18.84
CA ALA A 220 -7.88 -9.60 -18.24
C ALA A 220 -7.64 -10.89 -19.02
N GLY A 221 -7.38 -12.00 -18.32
CA GLY A 221 -7.23 -13.31 -18.94
C GLY A 221 -8.51 -13.66 -19.69
N GLY A 222 -8.57 -13.27 -20.96
CA GLY A 222 -9.53 -13.75 -21.94
C GLY A 222 -8.86 -14.88 -22.69
N GLU A 223 -9.46 -16.07 -22.60
CA GLU A 223 -9.08 -17.22 -23.41
C GLU A 223 -8.90 -16.82 -24.90
N PRO A 224 -7.95 -17.45 -25.61
CA PRO A 224 -7.89 -17.28 -27.05
C PRO A 224 -9.16 -17.87 -27.67
N ASP A 225 -9.91 -17.05 -28.41
CA ASP A 225 -10.98 -17.53 -29.28
C ASP A 225 -10.42 -18.61 -30.22
N PRO A 226 -11.01 -19.82 -30.26
CA PRO A 226 -10.63 -20.84 -31.22
C PRO A 226 -11.08 -20.44 -32.64
N PRO A 227 -10.39 -20.97 -33.68
CA PRO A 227 -10.52 -20.54 -35.07
C PRO A 227 -11.90 -20.77 -35.70
#